data_AF-A0A1V4ZCQ9-F1
#
_entry.id   AF-A0A1V4ZCQ9-F1
#
_cell.length_a   1.000
_cell.length_b   1.000
_cell.length_c   1.000
_cell.angle_alpha   90.00
_cell.angle_beta   90.00
_cell.angle_gamma   90.00
#
_symmetry.space_group_name_H-M   'P 1'
#
loop_
_entity.id
_entity.type
_entity.pdbx_description
1 polymer ?
#
loop_
_entity_poly.entity_id
_entity_poly.type
_entity_poly.pdbx_seq_one_letter_code
_entity_poly.pdbx_strand_id
1 'polypeptide(L)'
;MLKSISPSASLAELVYGTITALAVTNTLWLAIQQGPDADAVLIIAAMGANTAWGVADAMIYLLTISVENRRAYNLAKSVRAMDDETAKLAIVDDLSGTVFHTMEDDDRDRWANAVHSKLMMTEPHLQRIGKSDYIGAVSCFVLSLVAAVPVLMPHLFIEDVRTAVLAGNVVGLVMMTVLGYIWAGRMRTSRIRSSITMFLIGLTILTVVLLFGG
;
A
#
# COMPACT_ATOMS: atom_id res chain seq x y z
N MET A 1 -4.42 23.40 4.00
CA MET A 1 -4.49 22.02 3.48
C MET A 1 -3.54 21.06 4.20
N LEU A 2 -2.28 21.40 4.49
CA LEU A 2 -1.32 20.51 5.20
C LEU A 2 -1.59 20.30 6.72
N LYS A 3 -2.63 20.90 7.30
CA LYS A 3 -2.92 20.79 8.75
C LYS A 3 -3.74 19.54 9.13
N SER A 4 -4.31 18.83 8.15
CA SER A 4 -5.19 17.67 8.37
C SER A 4 -4.54 16.31 8.07
N ILE A 5 -3.32 16.30 7.53
CA ILE A 5 -2.56 15.08 7.21
C ILE A 5 -1.29 15.10 8.07
N SER A 6 -0.92 13.97 8.67
CA SER A 6 0.30 13.87 9.45
C SER A 6 1.54 14.16 8.59
N PRO A 7 2.66 14.65 9.16
CA PRO A 7 3.89 14.88 8.39
C PRO A 7 4.39 13.62 7.67
N SER A 8 4.26 12.46 8.30
CA SER A 8 4.63 11.17 7.71
C SER A 8 3.76 10.79 6.52
N ALA A 9 2.44 10.95 6.64
CA ALA A 9 1.52 10.70 5.54
C ALA A 9 1.78 11.68 4.37
N SER A 10 2.04 12.95 4.66
CA SER A 10 2.36 13.95 3.63
C SER A 10 3.63 13.59 2.85
N LEU A 11 4.68 13.12 3.53
CA LEU A 11 5.90 12.66 2.89
C LEU A 11 5.66 11.40 2.05
N ALA A 12 4.84 10.46 2.53
CA ALA A 12 4.47 9.27 1.77
C ALA A 12 3.74 9.63 0.47
N GLU A 13 2.76 10.55 0.53
CA GLU A 13 2.04 11.03 -0.66
C GLU A 13 2.98 11.68 -1.69
N LEU A 14 3.96 12.48 -1.23
CA LEU A 14 4.96 13.06 -2.12
C LEU A 14 5.84 11.98 -2.79
N VAL A 15 6.20 10.93 -2.06
CA VAL A 15 6.96 9.79 -2.60
C VAL A 15 6.13 9.04 -3.64
N TYR A 16 4.87 8.69 -3.31
CA TYR A 16 3.97 8.00 -4.25
C TYR A 16 3.73 8.80 -5.53
N GLY A 17 3.47 10.11 -5.40
CA GLY A 17 3.31 10.99 -6.55
C GLY A 17 4.56 11.09 -7.42
N THR A 18 5.74 11.18 -6.79
CA THR A 18 7.04 11.22 -7.49
C THR A 18 7.30 9.92 -8.25
N ILE A 19 7.09 8.76 -7.62
CA ILE A 19 7.25 7.45 -8.25
C ILE A 19 6.31 7.31 -9.45
N THR A 20 5.04 7.70 -9.29
CA THR A 20 4.04 7.67 -10.37
C THR A 20 4.49 8.53 -11.56
N ALA A 21 4.91 9.77 -11.31
CA ALA A 21 5.38 10.67 -12.35
C ALA A 21 6.60 10.11 -13.09
N LEU A 22 7.58 9.58 -12.36
CA LEU A 22 8.77 8.96 -12.95
C LEU A 22 8.41 7.72 -13.78
N ALA A 23 7.55 6.83 -13.27
CA ALA A 23 7.14 5.63 -13.98
C ALA A 23 6.47 5.99 -15.31
N VAL A 24 5.43 6.84 -15.28
CA VAL A 24 4.66 7.22 -16.48
C VAL A 24 5.53 7.94 -17.51
N THR A 25 6.32 8.93 -17.08
CA THR A 25 7.14 9.73 -18.02
C THR A 25 8.22 8.90 -18.69
N ASN A 26 8.92 8.03 -17.95
CA ASN A 26 9.98 7.20 -18.52
C ASN A 26 9.44 6.07 -19.40
N THR A 27 8.34 5.42 -19.00
CA THR A 27 7.75 4.35 -19.81
C THR A 27 7.16 4.88 -21.10
N LEU A 28 6.49 6.05 -21.04
CA LEU A 28 5.99 6.72 -22.24
C LEU A 28 7.13 7.18 -23.16
N TRP A 29 8.20 7.77 -22.62
CA TRP A 29 9.36 8.18 -23.42
C TRP A 29 10.05 6.98 -24.10
N LEU A 30 10.20 5.85 -23.41
CA LEU A 30 10.72 4.62 -24.00
C LEU A 30 9.78 4.08 -25.09
N ALA A 31 8.47 4.12 -24.85
CA ALA A 31 7.47 3.64 -25.78
C ALA A 31 7.46 4.47 -27.07
N ILE A 32 7.52 5.80 -26.98
CA ILE A 32 7.59 6.72 -28.13
C ILE A 32 8.82 6.43 -29.02
N GLN A 33 9.94 5.97 -28.44
CA GLN A 33 11.15 5.65 -29.18
C GLN A 33 11.09 4.33 -29.98
N GLN A 34 10.16 3.43 -29.66
CA GLN A 34 10.10 2.08 -30.26
C GLN A 34 9.44 2.06 -31.66
N GLY A 35 8.91 3.18 -32.16
CA GLY A 35 8.34 3.30 -33.51
C GLY A 35 6.82 3.18 -33.56
N PRO A 36 6.22 2.96 -34.75
CA PRO A 36 4.80 3.21 -35.01
C PRO A 36 3.83 2.08 -34.61
N ASP A 37 4.32 0.94 -34.11
CA ASP A 37 3.45 -0.18 -33.69
C ASP A 37 2.80 0.14 -32.33
N ALA A 38 1.60 0.70 -32.37
CA ALA A 38 0.89 1.21 -31.20
C ALA A 38 0.62 0.14 -30.13
N ASP A 39 0.36 -1.12 -30.52
CA ASP A 39 0.05 -2.19 -29.56
C ASP A 39 1.30 -2.69 -28.86
N ALA A 40 2.39 -2.92 -29.60
CA ALA A 40 3.66 -3.29 -28.99
C ALA A 40 4.18 -2.20 -28.05
N VAL A 41 4.05 -0.93 -28.47
CA VAL A 41 4.37 0.26 -27.67
C VAL A 41 3.54 0.30 -26.38
N LEU A 42 2.22 0.08 -26.47
CA LEU A 42 1.33 0.11 -25.31
C LEU A 42 1.61 -1.01 -24.32
N ILE A 43 1.80 -2.25 -24.80
CA ILE A 43 2.08 -3.41 -23.94
C ILE A 43 3.42 -3.21 -23.22
N ILE A 44 4.47 -2.79 -23.94
CA ILE A 44 5.79 -2.53 -23.33
C ILE A 44 5.70 -1.40 -22.30
N ALA A 45 4.98 -0.31 -22.62
CA ALA A 45 4.79 0.81 -21.70
C ALA A 45 4.06 0.35 -20.42
N ALA A 46 2.96 -0.39 -20.57
CA ALA A 46 2.15 -0.85 -19.45
C ALA A 46 2.90 -1.86 -18.58
N MET A 47 3.63 -2.81 -19.18
CA MET A 47 4.47 -3.75 -18.44
C MET A 47 5.62 -3.03 -17.71
N GLY A 48 6.27 -2.06 -18.36
CA GLY A 48 7.32 -1.24 -17.75
C GLY A 48 6.80 -0.45 -16.54
N ALA A 49 5.64 0.21 -16.69
CA ALA A 49 5.02 1.00 -15.64
C ALA A 49 4.64 0.13 -14.44
N ASN A 50 4.04 -1.03 -14.71
CA ASN A 50 3.63 -1.96 -13.66
C ASN A 50 4.81 -2.65 -12.97
N THR A 51 5.90 -2.90 -13.70
CA THR A 51 7.16 -3.41 -13.11
C THR A 51 7.77 -2.35 -12.17
N ALA A 52 7.84 -1.09 -12.59
CA ALA A 52 8.32 0.00 -11.76
C ALA A 52 7.47 0.17 -10.49
N TRP A 53 6.14 0.07 -10.65
CA TRP A 53 5.21 0.11 -9.52
C TRP A 53 5.41 -1.06 -8.55
N GLY A 54 5.55 -2.29 -9.05
CA GLY A 54 5.81 -3.44 -8.19
C GLY A 54 7.13 -3.33 -7.41
N VAL A 55 8.17 -2.73 -8.00
CA VAL A 55 9.45 -2.47 -7.31
C VAL A 55 9.25 -1.43 -6.21
N ALA A 56 8.50 -0.37 -6.50
CA ALA A 56 8.14 0.64 -5.50
C ALA A 56 7.37 0.02 -4.33
N ASP A 57 6.35 -0.80 -4.60
CA ASP A 57 5.58 -1.50 -3.57
C ASP A 57 6.47 -2.38 -2.69
N ALA A 58 7.39 -3.15 -3.28
CA ALA A 58 8.34 -3.98 -2.56
C ALA A 58 9.26 -3.16 -1.64
N MET A 59 9.78 -2.03 -2.14
CA MET A 59 10.63 -1.14 -1.35
C MET A 59 9.87 -0.47 -0.23
N ILE A 60 8.65 0.02 -0.50
CA ILE A 60 7.81 0.69 0.49
C ILE A 60 7.36 -0.31 1.56
N TYR A 61 7.05 -1.55 1.20
CA TYR A 61 6.77 -2.61 2.15
C TYR A 61 7.93 -2.82 3.16
N LEU A 62 9.16 -2.94 2.67
CA LEU A 62 10.35 -3.09 3.52
C LEU A 62 10.62 -1.83 4.38
N LEU A 63 10.40 -0.64 3.81
CA LEU A 63 10.54 0.61 4.54
C LEU A 63 9.52 0.70 5.68
N THR A 64 8.27 0.32 5.45
CA THR A 64 7.23 0.29 6.49
C THR A 64 7.63 -0.61 7.64
N ILE A 65 8.07 -1.84 7.36
CA ILE A 65 8.58 -2.76 8.40
C ILE A 65 9.77 -2.16 9.15
N SER A 66 10.71 -1.54 8.43
CA SER A 66 11.87 -0.90 9.07
C SER A 66 11.46 0.25 9.99
N VAL A 67 10.46 1.05 9.59
CA VAL A 67 9.94 2.17 10.39
C VAL A 67 9.21 1.64 11.62
N GLU A 68 8.38 0.62 11.47
CA GLU A 68 7.67 -0.04 12.58
C GLU A 68 8.64 -0.64 13.60
N ASN A 69 9.64 -1.41 13.13
CA ASN A 69 10.69 -1.98 13.98
C ASN A 69 11.47 -0.88 14.72
N ARG A 70 11.74 0.26 14.05
CA ARG A 70 12.44 1.38 14.67
C ARG A 70 11.58 2.11 15.68
N ARG A 71 10.28 2.29 15.41
CA ARG A 71 9.31 2.88 16.34
C ARG A 71 9.22 2.03 17.61
N ALA A 72 9.04 0.71 17.47
CA ALA A 72 8.99 -0.21 18.60
C ALA A 72 10.29 -0.20 19.43
N TYR A 73 11.45 -0.20 18.77
CA TYR A 73 12.74 -0.08 19.45
C TYR A 73 12.89 1.23 20.22
N ASN A 74 12.53 2.36 19.59
CA ASN A 74 12.64 3.67 20.22
C ASN A 74 11.69 3.82 21.42
N LEU A 75 10.47 3.28 21.34
CA LEU A 75 9.52 3.24 22.47
C LEU A 75 10.09 2.44 23.64
N ALA A 76 10.61 1.23 23.38
CA ALA A 76 11.22 0.39 24.41
C ALA A 76 12.43 1.08 25.07
N LYS A 77 13.23 1.81 24.27
CA LYS A 77 14.37 2.59 24.77
C LYS A 77 13.91 3.81 25.59
N SER A 78 12.88 4.53 25.16
CA SER A 78 12.39 5.74 25.85
C SER A 78 11.73 5.40 27.18
N VAL A 79 10.91 4.35 27.20
CA VAL A 79 10.25 3.83 28.42
C VAL A 79 11.26 3.57 29.54
N ARG A 80 12.42 2.99 29.21
CA ARG A 80 13.50 2.70 30.18
C ARG A 80 14.20 3.95 30.74
N ALA A 81 14.12 5.08 30.04
CA ALA A 81 14.78 6.32 30.43
C ALA A 81 13.83 7.29 31.15
N MET A 82 12.54 6.96 31.21
CA MET A 82 11.49 7.75 31.84
C MET A 82 11.24 7.26 33.27
N ASP A 83 10.58 8.09 34.08
CA ASP A 83 9.93 7.63 35.31
C ASP A 83 8.75 6.70 35.00
N ASP A 84 8.42 5.83 35.96
CA ASP A 84 7.40 4.78 35.80
C ASP A 84 6.03 5.32 35.36
N GLU A 85 5.61 6.49 35.85
CA GLU A 85 4.31 7.06 35.50
C GLU A 85 4.30 7.62 34.07
N THR A 86 5.33 8.39 33.69
CA THR A 86 5.47 8.88 32.32
C THR A 86 5.64 7.74 31.31
N ALA A 87 6.36 6.68 31.68
CA ALA A 87 6.56 5.50 30.87
C ALA A 87 5.24 4.75 30.59
N LYS A 88 4.39 4.58 31.60
CA LYS A 88 3.06 3.97 31.43
C LYS A 88 2.17 4.79 30.51
N LEU A 89 2.13 6.12 30.69
CA LEU A 89 1.38 7.01 29.81
C LEU A 89 1.83 6.90 28.34
N ALA A 90 3.14 6.85 28.09
CA ALA A 90 3.69 6.66 26.75
C ALA A 90 3.30 5.31 26.11
N ILE A 91 3.23 4.24 26.91
CA ILE A 91 2.77 2.91 26.45
C ILE A 91 1.29 2.95 26.10
N VAL A 92 0.46 3.55 26.96
CA VAL A 92 -0.99 3.66 26.73
C VAL A 92 -1.27 4.51 25.49
N ASP A 93 -0.55 5.61 25.30
CA ASP A 93 -0.68 6.48 24.12
C ASP A 93 -0.34 5.73 22.82
N ASP A 94 0.77 4.99 22.79
CA ASP A 94 1.17 4.22 21.60
C ASP A 94 0.16 3.10 21.26
N LEU A 95 -0.48 2.51 22.27
CA LEU A 95 -1.47 1.44 22.13
C LEU A 95 -2.91 1.94 21.90
N SER A 96 -3.18 3.23 22.08
CA SER A 96 -4.53 3.83 22.00
C SER A 96 -5.23 3.59 20.65
N GLY A 97 -4.46 3.45 19.56
CA GLY A 97 -4.98 3.13 18.22
C GLY A 97 -5.36 1.66 18.00
N THR A 98 -5.22 0.80 19.00
CA THR A 98 -5.51 -0.65 18.92
C THR A 98 -6.75 -1.00 19.73
N VAL A 99 -7.11 -2.30 19.84
CA VAL A 99 -8.21 -2.77 20.71
C VAL A 99 -8.08 -2.34 22.17
N PHE A 100 -6.90 -1.87 22.60
CA PHE A 100 -6.65 -1.36 23.93
C PHE A 100 -7.59 -0.23 24.38
N HIS A 101 -8.07 0.62 23.46
CA HIS A 101 -9.03 1.68 23.79
C HIS A 101 -10.41 1.16 24.22
N THR A 102 -10.71 -0.12 23.99
CA THR A 102 -11.99 -0.74 24.37
C THR A 102 -11.97 -1.35 25.78
N MET A 103 -10.79 -1.45 26.41
CA MET A 103 -10.64 -1.99 27.77
C MET A 103 -11.11 -0.97 28.82
N GLU A 104 -11.59 -1.43 29.97
CA GLU A 104 -11.82 -0.60 31.15
C GLU A 104 -10.49 -0.03 31.68
N ASP A 105 -10.55 1.13 32.33
CA ASP A 105 -9.34 1.87 32.74
C ASP A 105 -8.46 1.04 33.71
N ASP A 106 -9.07 0.31 34.64
CA ASP A 106 -8.36 -0.59 35.57
C ASP A 106 -7.60 -1.71 34.84
N ASP A 107 -8.18 -2.27 33.78
CA ASP A 107 -7.54 -3.31 32.98
C ASP A 107 -6.42 -2.74 32.10
N ARG A 108 -6.58 -1.53 31.58
CA ARG A 108 -5.52 -0.84 30.83
C ARG A 108 -4.31 -0.60 31.72
N ASP A 109 -4.50 -0.15 32.94
CA ASP A 109 -3.39 0.09 33.88
C ASP A 109 -2.68 -1.22 34.23
N ARG A 110 -3.42 -2.31 34.47
CA ARG A 110 -2.83 -3.64 34.71
C ARG A 110 -1.98 -4.10 33.52
N TRP A 111 -2.46 -3.91 32.30
CA TRP A 111 -1.71 -4.25 31.10
C TRP A 111 -0.50 -3.35 30.87
N ALA A 112 -0.64 -2.03 31.05
CA ALA A 112 0.47 -1.09 30.93
C ALA A 112 1.58 -1.44 31.92
N ASN A 113 1.24 -1.82 33.15
CA ASN A 113 2.19 -2.32 34.16
C ASN A 113 2.87 -3.63 33.73
N ALA A 114 2.14 -4.58 33.15
CA ALA A 114 2.70 -5.83 32.66
C ALA A 114 3.65 -5.61 31.47
N VAL A 115 3.31 -4.70 30.55
CA VAL A 115 4.18 -4.33 29.42
C VAL A 115 5.41 -3.59 29.91
N HIS A 116 5.24 -2.60 30.79
CA HIS A 116 6.33 -1.82 31.39
C HIS A 116 7.35 -2.73 32.09
N SER A 117 6.90 -3.61 32.99
CA SER A 117 7.78 -4.55 33.69
C SER A 117 8.56 -5.45 32.72
N LYS A 118 7.92 -5.94 31.67
CA LYS A 118 8.59 -6.77 30.67
C LYS A 118 9.62 -6.00 29.83
N LEU A 119 9.31 -4.75 29.48
CA LEU A 119 10.23 -3.84 28.78
C LEU A 119 11.45 -3.49 29.65
N MET A 120 11.27 -3.33 30.97
CA MET A 120 12.38 -3.11 31.91
C MET A 120 13.27 -4.34 32.08
N MET A 121 12.73 -5.56 31.95
CA MET A 121 13.47 -6.81 32.06
C MET A 121 14.19 -7.25 30.77
N THR A 122 13.77 -6.74 29.60
CA THR A 122 14.29 -7.17 28.28
C THR A 122 15.03 -6.05 27.58
N GLU A 123 16.32 -6.23 27.25
CA GLU A 123 17.07 -5.21 26.52
C GLU A 123 16.41 -4.91 25.16
N PRO A 124 16.23 -3.62 24.79
CA PRO A 124 15.69 -3.26 23.50
C PRO A 124 16.61 -3.75 22.39
N HIS A 125 16.11 -4.60 21.52
CA HIS A 125 16.83 -5.06 20.33
C HIS A 125 16.14 -4.48 19.09
N LEU A 126 16.91 -3.87 18.20
CA LEU A 126 16.38 -3.41 16.93
C LEU A 126 16.18 -4.63 16.03
N GLN A 127 14.92 -5.00 15.78
CA GLN A 127 14.59 -6.05 14.82
C GLN A 127 15.03 -5.62 13.43
N ARG A 128 15.92 -6.42 12.83
CA ARG A 128 16.38 -6.23 11.45
C ARG A 128 15.43 -6.92 10.49
N ILE A 129 15.37 -6.41 9.26
CA ILE A 129 14.63 -7.02 8.16
C ILE A 129 15.12 -8.46 7.97
N GLY A 130 14.19 -9.40 8.11
CA GLY A 130 14.42 -10.83 7.99
C GLY A 130 14.09 -11.38 6.61
N LYS A 131 14.37 -12.67 6.39
CA LYS A 131 14.04 -13.36 5.14
C LYS A 131 12.54 -13.36 4.84
N SER A 132 11.70 -13.48 5.86
CA SER A 132 10.24 -13.39 5.74
C SER A 132 9.78 -12.07 5.13
N ASP A 133 10.44 -10.98 5.48
CA ASP A 133 10.06 -9.63 5.06
C ASP A 133 10.41 -9.42 3.59
N TYR A 134 11.57 -9.94 3.15
CA TYR A 134 11.92 -9.98 1.72
C TYR A 134 10.95 -10.83 0.90
N ILE A 135 10.48 -11.96 1.44
CA ILE A 135 9.44 -12.76 0.77
C ILE A 135 8.14 -11.96 0.64
N GLY A 136 7.76 -11.20 1.67
CA GLY A 136 6.62 -10.27 1.61
C GLY A 136 6.80 -9.21 0.52
N ALA A 137 7.97 -8.59 0.46
CA ALA A 137 8.30 -7.58 -0.55
C ALA A 137 8.23 -8.14 -1.99
N VAL A 138 8.81 -9.33 -2.22
CA VAL A 138 8.73 -10.02 -3.51
C VAL A 138 7.28 -10.39 -3.84
N SER A 139 6.48 -10.76 -2.84
CA SER A 139 5.06 -11.06 -3.03
C SER A 139 4.29 -9.83 -3.51
N CYS A 140 4.56 -8.64 -2.95
CA CYS A 140 3.98 -7.39 -3.44
C CYS A 140 4.33 -7.15 -4.93
N PHE A 141 5.61 -7.27 -5.29
CA PHE A 141 6.06 -7.13 -6.67
C PHE A 141 5.37 -8.11 -7.63
N VAL A 142 5.34 -9.40 -7.28
CA VAL A 142 4.72 -10.44 -8.12
C VAL A 142 3.21 -10.22 -8.24
N LEU A 143 2.53 -9.85 -7.16
CA LEU A 143 1.09 -9.55 -7.19
C LEU A 143 0.78 -8.38 -8.09
N SER A 144 1.59 -7.30 -8.05
CA SER A 144 1.43 -6.15 -8.95
C SER A 144 1.58 -6.59 -10.40
N LEU A 145 2.59 -7.40 -10.74
CA LEU A 145 2.77 -7.97 -12.09
C LEU A 145 1.58 -8.83 -12.55
N VAL A 146 1.16 -9.79 -11.72
CA VAL A 146 0.05 -10.69 -12.02
C VAL A 146 -1.26 -9.91 -12.22
N ALA A 147 -1.48 -8.83 -11.46
CA ALA A 147 -2.68 -8.01 -11.58
C ALA A 147 -2.81 -7.30 -12.92
N ALA A 148 -1.69 -6.96 -13.58
CA ALA A 148 -1.72 -6.29 -14.89
C ALA A 148 -2.03 -7.26 -16.05
N VAL A 149 -1.68 -8.54 -15.91
CA VAL A 149 -1.82 -9.51 -17.01
C VAL A 149 -3.25 -9.56 -17.55
N PRO A 150 -4.32 -9.79 -16.73
CA PRO A 150 -5.68 -9.89 -17.26
C PRO A 150 -6.14 -8.62 -17.97
N VAL A 151 -5.72 -7.45 -17.51
CA VAL A 151 -6.07 -6.15 -18.10
C VAL A 151 -5.42 -5.98 -19.48
N LEU A 152 -4.21 -6.51 -19.66
CA LEU A 152 -3.48 -6.46 -20.94
C LEU A 152 -3.91 -7.57 -21.91
N MET A 153 -4.47 -8.68 -21.43
CA MET A 153 -4.89 -9.82 -22.25
C MET A 153 -5.69 -9.44 -23.52
N PRO A 154 -6.67 -8.51 -23.50
CA PRO A 154 -7.44 -8.18 -24.69
C PRO A 154 -6.60 -7.68 -25.87
N HIS A 155 -5.46 -7.03 -25.62
CA HIS A 155 -4.56 -6.51 -26.66
C HIS A 155 -3.83 -7.63 -27.43
N LEU A 156 -3.83 -8.86 -26.90
CA LEU A 156 -3.27 -10.02 -27.60
C LEU A 156 -4.26 -10.67 -28.58
N PHE A 157 -5.55 -10.34 -28.47
CA PHE A 157 -6.62 -10.98 -29.25
C PHE A 157 -7.42 -10.00 -30.11
N ILE A 158 -7.33 -8.69 -29.86
CA ILE A 158 -8.11 -7.65 -30.54
C ILE A 158 -7.14 -6.75 -31.30
N GLU A 159 -7.25 -6.74 -32.63
CA GLU A 159 -6.40 -5.92 -33.52
C GLU A 159 -6.71 -4.42 -33.45
N ASP A 160 -7.96 -4.05 -33.16
CA ASP A 160 -8.34 -2.65 -33.01
C ASP A 160 -7.95 -2.15 -31.61
N VAL A 161 -6.90 -1.32 -31.56
CA VAL A 161 -6.34 -0.73 -30.32
C VAL A 161 -7.42 -0.10 -29.43
N ARG A 162 -8.36 0.64 -30.02
CA ARG A 162 -9.41 1.33 -29.26
C ARG A 162 -10.34 0.34 -28.58
N THR A 163 -10.74 -0.71 -29.28
CA THR A 163 -11.58 -1.78 -28.74
C THR A 163 -10.81 -2.61 -27.70
N ALA A 164 -9.52 -2.87 -27.91
CA ALA A 164 -8.66 -3.57 -26.97
C ALA A 164 -8.54 -2.82 -25.63
N VAL A 165 -8.32 -1.50 -25.68
CA VAL A 165 -8.26 -0.64 -24.49
C VAL A 165 -9.59 -0.63 -23.75
N LEU A 166 -10.71 -0.49 -24.47
CA LEU A 166 -12.06 -0.54 -23.86
C LEU A 166 -12.32 -1.88 -23.17
N ALA A 167 -11.96 -3.00 -23.81
CA ALA A 167 -12.07 -4.32 -23.23
C ALA A 167 -11.20 -4.46 -21.97
N GLY A 168 -9.95 -3.96 -22.01
CA GLY A 168 -9.05 -3.91 -20.85
C GLY A 168 -9.63 -3.11 -19.68
N ASN A 169 -10.23 -1.95 -19.95
CA ASN A 169 -10.90 -1.14 -18.93
C ASN A 169 -12.07 -1.87 -18.27
N VAL A 170 -12.88 -2.59 -19.06
CA VAL A 170 -13.96 -3.44 -18.52
C VAL A 170 -13.40 -4.55 -17.63
N VAL A 171 -12.33 -5.23 -18.07
CA VAL A 171 -11.66 -6.26 -17.26
C VAL A 171 -11.14 -5.67 -15.95
N GLY A 172 -10.49 -4.50 -15.98
CA GLY A 172 -10.00 -3.81 -14.79
C GLY A 172 -11.11 -3.46 -13.79
N LEU A 173 -12.25 -2.94 -14.28
CA LEU A 173 -13.41 -2.64 -13.42
C LEU A 173 -14.03 -3.90 -12.81
N VAL A 174 -14.13 -4.98 -13.57
CA VAL A 174 -14.58 -6.28 -13.05
C VAL A 174 -13.62 -6.78 -11.97
N MET A 175 -12.31 -6.71 -12.22
CA MET A 175 -11.30 -7.08 -11.21
C MET A 175 -11.42 -6.25 -9.94
N MET A 176 -11.56 -4.92 -10.03
CA MET A 176 -11.79 -4.06 -8.86
C MET A 176 -13.02 -4.49 -8.06
N THR A 177 -14.12 -4.83 -8.76
CA THR A 177 -15.36 -5.29 -8.14
C THR A 177 -15.17 -6.62 -7.40
N VAL A 178 -14.46 -7.57 -8.02
CA VAL A 178 -14.14 -8.89 -7.44
C VAL A 178 -13.19 -8.74 -6.24
N LEU A 179 -12.16 -7.90 -6.34
CA LEU A 179 -11.24 -7.63 -5.24
C LEU A 179 -11.97 -6.99 -4.05
N GLY A 180 -12.89 -6.05 -4.32
CA GLY A 180 -13.77 -5.49 -3.28
C GLY A 180 -14.64 -6.53 -2.59
N TYR A 181 -15.14 -7.53 -3.34
CA TYR A 181 -15.92 -8.63 -2.78
C TYR A 181 -15.09 -9.51 -1.85
N ILE A 182 -13.88 -9.89 -2.30
CA ILE A 182 -12.93 -10.71 -1.53
C ILE A 182 -12.50 -9.97 -0.25
N TRP A 183 -12.22 -8.67 -0.37
CA TRP A 183 -11.77 -7.85 0.74
C TRP A 183 -12.83 -7.74 1.84
N ALA A 184 -14.10 -7.54 1.46
CA ALA A 184 -15.19 -7.51 2.43
C ALA A 184 -15.33 -8.80 3.24
N GLY A 185 -15.07 -9.95 2.62
CA GLY A 185 -15.04 -11.24 3.32
C GLY A 185 -14.01 -11.27 4.46
N ARG A 186 -12.84 -10.67 4.25
CA ARG A 186 -11.77 -10.59 5.26
C ARG A 186 -12.07 -9.57 6.36
N MET A 187 -12.67 -8.44 6.01
CA MET A 187 -13.03 -7.38 6.97
C MET A 187 -14.39 -7.61 7.67
N ARG A 188 -15.09 -8.70 7.36
CA ARG A 188 -16.45 -9.00 7.84
C ARG A 188 -17.45 -7.85 7.57
N THR A 189 -17.25 -7.13 6.47
CA THR A 189 -18.14 -6.07 6.01
C THR A 189 -19.13 -6.61 4.97
N SER A 190 -20.08 -5.76 4.54
CA SER A 190 -21.03 -6.13 3.48
C SER A 190 -20.31 -6.25 2.14
N ARG A 191 -20.31 -7.46 1.56
CA ARG A 191 -19.66 -7.76 0.27
C ARG A 191 -20.15 -6.88 -0.86
N ILE A 192 -21.46 -6.67 -0.94
CA ILE A 192 -22.08 -5.83 -1.99
C ILE A 192 -21.60 -4.38 -1.87
N ARG A 193 -21.60 -3.81 -0.66
CA ARG A 193 -21.16 -2.42 -0.45
C ARG A 193 -19.71 -2.23 -0.86
N SER A 194 -18.81 -3.10 -0.40
CA SER A 194 -17.39 -2.99 -0.75
C SER A 194 -17.10 -3.20 -2.24
N SER A 195 -17.81 -4.12 -2.91
CA SER A 195 -17.71 -4.29 -4.36
C SER A 195 -18.15 -3.04 -5.12
N ILE A 196 -19.28 -2.44 -4.74
CA ILE A 196 -19.77 -1.19 -5.35
C ILE A 196 -18.76 -0.06 -5.08
N THR A 197 -18.26 0.07 -3.85
CA THR A 197 -17.25 1.09 -3.52
C THR A 197 -15.99 0.94 -4.36
N MET A 198 -15.44 -0.27 -4.49
CA MET A 198 -14.24 -0.50 -5.31
C MET A 198 -14.50 -0.27 -6.80
N PHE A 199 -15.67 -0.66 -7.31
CA PHE A 199 -16.07 -0.34 -8.68
C PHE A 199 -16.12 1.18 -8.91
N LEU A 200 -16.74 1.93 -8.00
CA LEU A 200 -16.86 3.40 -8.12
C LEU A 200 -15.50 4.10 -8.03
N ILE A 201 -14.59 3.62 -7.19
CA ILE A 201 -13.21 4.10 -7.13
C ILE A 201 -12.52 3.86 -8.48
N GLY A 202 -12.58 2.62 -9.00
CA GLY A 202 -12.01 2.29 -10.31
C GLY A 202 -12.61 3.13 -11.44
N LEU A 203 -13.92 3.33 -11.44
CA LEU A 203 -14.63 4.15 -12.42
C LEU A 203 -14.20 5.62 -12.35
N THR A 204 -13.99 6.14 -11.15
CA THR A 204 -13.53 7.52 -10.93
C THR A 204 -12.11 7.69 -11.47
N ILE A 205 -11.20 6.77 -11.14
CA ILE A 205 -9.82 6.79 -11.67
C ILE A 205 -9.85 6.72 -13.20
N LEU A 206 -10.62 5.80 -13.77
CA LEU A 206 -10.75 5.66 -15.22
C LEU A 206 -11.29 6.95 -15.87
N THR A 207 -12.30 7.57 -15.28
CA THR A 207 -12.88 8.82 -15.79
C THR A 207 -11.84 9.94 -15.79
N VAL A 208 -11.05 10.06 -14.71
CA VAL A 208 -9.94 11.02 -14.64
C VAL A 208 -8.93 10.74 -15.76
N VAL A 209 -8.48 9.48 -15.92
CA VAL A 209 -7.54 9.11 -16.98
C VAL A 209 -8.06 9.48 -18.37
N LEU A 210 -9.34 9.20 -18.66
CA LEU A 210 -9.96 9.55 -19.95
C LEU A 210 -10.03 11.06 -20.18
N LEU A 211 -10.33 11.85 -19.13
CA LEU A 211 -10.38 13.32 -19.23
C LEU A 211 -9.00 13.93 -19.54
N PHE A 212 -7.93 13.36 -19.00
CA PHE A 212 -6.56 13.84 -19.22
C PHE A 212 -5.87 13.20 -20.44
N GLY A 213 -6.43 12.10 -20.97
CA GLY A 213 -5.90 11.38 -22.12
C GLY A 213 -6.21 12.00 -23.48
N GLY A 214 -7.21 12.89 -23.55
CA GLY A 214 -7.68 13.54 -24.79
C GLY A 214 -8.94 12.91 -25.37
#